data_AF-A0A937AI25-F1
#
_entry.id   AF-A0A937AI25-F1
#
_cell.length_a   1.000
_cell.length_b   1.000
_cell.length_c   1.000
_cell.angle_alpha   90.00
_cell.angle_beta   90.00
_cell.angle_gamma   90.00
#
_symmetry.space_group_name_H-M   'P 1'
#
loop_
_entity.id
_entity.type
_entity.pdbx_description
1 polymer ?
#
loop_
_entity_poly.entity_id
_entity_poly.type
_entity_poly.pdbx_seq_one_letter_code
_entity_poly.pdbx_strand_id
1 'polypeptide(L)'
;MKHTILILLILFSFSLHGQFYSPIKVELNSGEVIGTNYAYLYYASFKGAVVRIHDENGPVLKAKDVKKIEGINQDGDSLYFETTDFRASKIWLRRTFKSERIEIFTESMTQQNIGTGASFTWKLDYYRKDDGEIKPAKYQFMKHDLQDNAESMKFLKKANTAKIAQLILYGAGVGFLINGIAQFANEDPPPPGGSTSSSPSVSPSLILGLGCFLVPLIINPSKQDNFIKALESYQ
;
A
#
# COMPACT_ATOMS: atom_id res chain seq x y z
N MET A 1 -16.37 50.84 26.62
CA MET A 1 -16.50 49.47 27.19
C MET A 1 -16.87 48.39 26.16
N LYS A 2 -17.79 48.63 25.21
CA LYS A 2 -18.17 47.59 24.22
C LYS A 2 -17.04 47.20 23.25
N HIS A 3 -16.16 48.13 22.87
CA HIS A 3 -15.04 47.84 21.95
C HIS A 3 -13.89 47.05 22.59
N THR A 4 -13.69 47.17 23.90
CA THR A 4 -12.63 46.45 24.63
C THR A 4 -12.93 44.95 24.76
N ILE A 5 -14.21 44.57 24.89
CA ILE A 5 -14.64 43.17 24.96
C ILE A 5 -14.47 42.46 23.59
N LEU A 6 -14.72 43.17 22.49
CA LEU A 6 -14.57 42.62 21.14
C LEU A 6 -13.10 42.32 20.81
N ILE A 7 -12.19 43.22 21.15
CA ILE A 7 -10.74 43.02 20.94
C ILE A 7 -10.23 41.84 21.79
N LEU A 8 -10.73 41.71 23.03
CA LEU A 8 -10.37 40.58 23.90
C LEU A 8 -10.85 39.24 23.32
N LEU A 9 -12.07 39.17 22.78
CA LEU A 9 -12.62 37.97 22.14
C LEU A 9 -11.87 37.58 20.86
N ILE A 10 -11.46 38.56 20.05
CA ILE A 10 -10.64 38.33 18.85
C ILE A 10 -9.27 37.79 19.25
N LEU A 11 -8.61 38.39 20.24
CA LEU A 11 -7.30 37.92 20.74
C LEU A 11 -7.39 36.53 21.40
N PHE A 12 -8.48 36.21 22.09
CA PHE A 12 -8.71 34.87 22.66
C PHE A 12 -8.97 33.81 21.57
N SER A 13 -9.61 34.21 20.46
CA SER A 13 -9.85 33.32 19.33
C SER A 13 -8.54 32.94 18.62
N PHE A 14 -7.57 33.87 18.54
CA PHE A 14 -6.25 33.58 17.98
C PHE A 14 -5.34 32.78 18.93
N SER A 15 -5.45 32.96 20.26
CA SER A 15 -4.61 32.21 21.21
C SER A 15 -4.96 30.72 21.32
N LEU A 16 -6.24 30.37 21.12
CA LEU A 16 -6.69 28.98 21.13
C LEU A 16 -6.27 28.19 19.88
N HIS A 17 -6.08 28.85 18.72
CA HIS A 17 -5.66 28.16 17.49
C HIS A 17 -4.19 27.72 17.50
N GLY A 18 -3.34 28.32 18.35
CA GLY A 18 -1.91 28.00 18.43
C GLY A 18 -1.55 26.80 19.31
N GLN A 19 -2.50 26.23 20.06
CA GLN A 19 -2.22 25.18 21.07
C GLN A 19 -2.61 23.75 20.65
N PHE A 20 -3.26 23.56 19.50
CA PHE A 20 -3.77 22.23 19.11
C PHE A 20 -2.84 21.39 18.24
N TYR A 21 -1.72 21.94 17.77
CA TYR A 21 -0.74 21.16 17.02
C TYR A 21 0.35 20.66 17.97
N SER A 22 0.21 19.41 18.44
CA SER A 22 1.35 18.72 19.04
C SER A 22 2.45 18.61 17.98
N PRO A 23 3.68 19.10 18.26
CA PRO A 23 4.76 19.01 17.30
C PRO A 23 5.01 17.55 16.93
N ILE A 24 5.27 17.29 15.65
CA ILE A 24 5.77 16.02 15.15
C ILE A 24 7.04 15.68 15.93
N LYS A 25 7.06 14.47 16.49
CA LYS A 25 8.20 13.90 17.20
C LYS A 25 8.90 12.93 16.26
N VAL A 26 10.16 13.20 15.97
CA VAL A 26 11.06 12.34 15.22
C VAL A 26 12.01 11.68 16.22
N GLU A 27 11.76 10.42 16.53
CA GLU A 27 12.58 9.61 17.44
C GLU A 27 13.70 8.93 16.64
N LEU A 28 14.95 9.14 17.05
CA LEU A 28 16.13 8.54 16.44
C LEU A 28 16.47 7.21 17.12
N ASN A 29 17.25 6.36 16.43
CA ASN A 29 17.75 5.11 17.01
C ASN A 29 18.72 5.35 18.18
N SER A 30 19.28 6.56 18.31
CA SER A 30 20.06 6.99 19.48
C SER A 30 19.20 7.23 20.73
N GLY A 31 17.88 7.30 20.59
CA GLY A 31 16.94 7.72 21.65
C GLY A 31 16.68 9.22 21.70
N GLU A 32 17.36 10.02 20.87
CA GLU A 32 17.09 11.45 20.73
C GLU A 32 15.71 11.68 20.09
N VAL A 33 14.98 12.70 20.57
CA VAL A 33 13.68 13.09 20.04
C VAL A 33 13.75 14.53 19.53
N ILE A 34 13.52 14.69 18.22
CA ILE A 34 13.48 16.00 17.57
C ILE A 34 12.01 16.42 17.42
N GLY A 35 11.65 17.57 17.98
CA GLY A 35 10.34 18.20 17.79
C GLY A 35 10.32 19.08 16.55
N THR A 36 9.31 18.92 15.69
CA THR A 36 9.18 19.68 14.44
C THR A 36 7.72 19.83 14.00
N ASN A 37 7.39 20.84 13.20
CA ASN A 37 6.04 20.97 12.61
C ASN A 37 5.96 20.40 11.19
N TYR A 38 7.12 20.02 10.64
CA TYR A 38 7.27 19.49 9.30
C TYR A 38 8.16 18.26 9.33
N ALA A 39 7.65 17.15 8.82
CA ALA A 39 8.44 15.95 8.56
C ALA A 39 7.97 15.33 7.24
N TYR A 40 8.90 15.18 6.31
CA TYR A 40 8.63 14.62 4.98
C TYR A 40 9.60 13.48 4.67
N LEU A 41 9.04 12.28 4.49
CA LEU A 41 9.77 11.09 4.09
C LEU A 41 9.79 11.00 2.56
N TYR A 42 10.98 10.87 1.98
CA TYR A 42 11.14 10.67 0.54
C TYR A 42 12.37 9.85 0.21
N TYR A 43 12.44 9.34 -1.02
CA TYR A 43 13.60 8.59 -1.51
C TYR A 43 14.54 9.54 -2.26
N ALA A 44 15.71 9.81 -1.68
CA ALA A 44 16.75 10.60 -2.33
C ALA A 44 17.58 9.70 -3.26
N SER A 45 17.71 10.10 -4.53
CA SER A 45 18.54 9.40 -5.52
C SER A 45 19.92 9.07 -4.95
N PHE A 46 20.31 7.80 -5.04
CA PHE A 46 21.58 7.23 -4.53
C PHE A 46 21.82 7.27 -3.01
N LYS A 47 20.96 7.93 -2.22
CA LYS A 47 21.09 8.01 -0.75
C LYS A 47 20.06 7.17 0.00
N GLY A 48 19.06 6.64 -0.71
CA GLY A 48 17.99 5.84 -0.12
C GLY A 48 16.88 6.70 0.48
N ALA A 49 16.07 6.10 1.35
CA ALA A 49 15.06 6.83 2.10
C ALA A 49 15.71 7.84 3.06
N VAL A 50 15.16 9.05 3.11
CA VAL A 50 15.58 10.13 4.01
C VAL A 50 14.36 10.86 4.58
N VAL A 51 14.54 11.48 5.74
CA VAL A 51 13.52 12.29 6.40
C VAL A 51 14.00 13.74 6.43
N ARG A 52 13.24 14.64 5.81
CA ARG A 52 13.46 16.09 5.95
C ARG A 52 12.60 16.61 7.08
N ILE A 53 13.17 17.47 7.92
CA ILE A 53 12.52 18.01 9.11
C ILE A 53 12.57 19.55 9.13
N HIS A 54 11.71 20.17 9.92
CA HIS A 54 11.58 21.62 10.16
C HIS A 54 10.92 22.42 9.04
N ASP A 55 11.34 22.25 7.79
CA ASP A 55 10.72 22.90 6.63
C ASP A 55 11.17 22.22 5.31
N GLU A 56 10.69 22.72 4.17
CA GLU A 56 11.02 22.21 2.83
C GLU A 56 12.52 22.32 2.48
N ASN A 57 13.31 23.14 3.15
CA ASN A 57 14.76 23.25 2.95
C ASN A 57 15.56 22.81 4.18
N GLY A 58 14.89 22.21 5.16
CA GLY A 58 15.47 21.85 6.44
C GLY A 58 16.44 20.67 6.38
N PRO A 59 17.06 20.32 7.52
CA PRO A 59 18.04 19.26 7.57
C PRO A 59 17.43 17.90 7.19
N VAL A 60 18.30 17.06 6.60
CA VAL A 60 17.93 15.73 6.10
C VAL A 60 18.59 14.67 6.97
N LEU A 61 17.76 13.86 7.60
CA LEU A 61 18.18 12.70 8.38
C LEU A 61 18.17 11.47 7.47
N LYS A 62 19.17 10.59 7.61
CA LYS A 62 19.11 9.29 6.93
C LYS A 62 18.02 8.47 7.58
N ALA A 63 17.15 7.86 6.80
CA ALA A 63 16.01 7.20 7.37
C ALA A 63 16.39 5.94 8.19
N LYS A 64 17.58 5.36 7.95
CA LYS A 64 18.12 4.29 8.79
C LYS A 64 18.44 4.71 10.23
N ASP A 65 18.62 6.01 10.47
CA ASP A 65 18.96 6.60 11.78
C ASP A 65 17.70 7.04 12.55
N VAL A 66 16.55 7.10 11.87
CA VAL A 66 15.24 7.41 12.46
C VAL A 66 14.55 6.10 12.83
N LYS A 67 14.01 6.05 14.04
CA LYS A 67 13.24 4.92 14.58
C LYS A 67 11.76 5.05 14.26
N LYS A 68 11.20 6.23 14.57
CA LYS A 68 9.77 6.53 14.51
C LYS A 68 9.52 8.01 14.27
N ILE A 69 8.44 8.33 13.56
CA ILE A 69 7.89 9.68 13.41
C ILE A 69 6.44 9.64 13.85
N GLU A 70 6.02 10.50 14.77
CA GLU A 70 4.63 10.56 15.23
C GLU A 70 4.20 12.01 15.51
N GLY A 71 3.01 12.40 15.04
CA GLY A 71 2.40 13.69 15.38
C GLY A 71 1.35 14.13 14.38
N ILE A 72 1.01 15.41 14.41
CA ILE A 72 0.09 16.05 13.45
C ILE A 72 0.91 17.05 12.65
N ASN A 73 0.86 16.97 11.32
CA ASN A 73 1.54 17.94 10.47
C ASN A 73 0.78 19.27 10.37
N GLN A 74 1.38 20.24 9.70
CA GLN A 74 0.78 21.55 9.41
C GLN A 74 -0.55 21.49 8.64
N ASP A 75 -0.83 20.39 7.93
CA ASP A 75 -2.04 20.18 7.15
C ASP A 75 -3.15 19.49 7.97
N GLY A 76 -2.88 19.13 9.23
CA GLY A 76 -3.81 18.41 10.10
C GLY A 76 -3.78 16.89 9.94
N ASP A 77 -2.90 16.34 9.10
CA ASP A 77 -2.75 14.91 8.93
C ASP A 77 -2.02 14.28 10.13
N SER A 78 -2.60 13.19 10.65
CA SER A 78 -1.88 12.32 11.58
C SER A 78 -0.77 11.58 10.84
N LEU A 79 0.46 11.85 11.25
CA LEU A 79 1.64 11.14 10.80
C LEU A 79 2.00 10.12 11.86
N TYR A 80 2.08 8.86 11.46
CA TYR A 80 2.76 7.82 12.21
C TYR A 80 3.54 6.97 11.22
N PHE A 81 4.85 7.08 11.30
CA PHE A 81 5.77 6.27 10.53
C PHE A 81 6.68 5.50 11.46
N GLU A 82 6.78 4.20 11.25
CA GLU A 82 7.67 3.32 12.00
C GLU A 82 8.55 2.55 11.03
N THR A 83 9.80 2.31 11.45
CA THR A 83 10.71 1.43 10.71
C THR A 83 10.58 0.01 11.22
N THR A 84 10.56 -0.95 10.30
CA THR A 84 10.70 -2.38 10.65
C THR A 84 11.74 -3.04 9.75
N ASP A 85 12.42 -4.04 10.28
CA ASP A 85 13.39 -4.82 9.52
C ASP A 85 12.66 -5.95 8.78
N PHE A 86 12.66 -5.90 7.46
CA PHE A 86 12.09 -6.93 6.62
C PHE A 86 13.15 -7.48 5.67
N ARG A 87 13.50 -8.77 5.83
CA ARG A 87 14.52 -9.45 5.00
C ARG A 87 15.83 -8.65 4.87
N ALA A 88 16.36 -8.19 6.01
CA ALA A 88 17.57 -7.36 6.11
C ALA A 88 17.49 -5.96 5.45
N SER A 89 16.29 -5.50 5.10
CA SER A 89 16.04 -4.12 4.65
C SER A 89 15.13 -3.40 5.65
N LYS A 90 15.49 -2.17 6.06
CA LYS A 90 14.57 -1.30 6.81
C LYS A 90 13.53 -0.73 5.86
N ILE A 91 12.26 -1.04 6.10
CA ILE A 91 11.13 -0.47 5.37
C ILE A 91 10.38 0.54 6.26
N TRP A 92 9.78 1.53 5.62
CA TRP A 92 9.01 2.57 6.28
C TRP A 92 7.53 2.32 6.12
N LEU A 93 6.83 2.29 7.24
CA LEU A 93 5.43 1.92 7.30
C LEU A 93 4.61 3.10 7.81
N ARG A 94 3.62 3.55 7.04
CA ARG A 94 2.65 4.56 7.50
C ARG A 94 1.50 3.86 8.20
N ARG A 95 1.19 4.19 9.45
CA ARG A 95 -0.02 3.68 10.10
C ARG A 95 -1.25 4.34 9.49
N THR A 96 -2.18 3.52 9.04
CA THR A 96 -3.44 3.94 8.42
C THR A 96 -4.64 3.69 9.33
N PHE A 97 -4.51 2.77 10.29
CA PHE A 97 -5.55 2.45 11.26
C PHE A 97 -4.95 2.03 12.61
N LYS A 98 -5.65 2.35 13.70
CA LYS A 98 -5.32 1.93 15.06
C LYS A 98 -6.60 1.65 15.86
N SER A 99 -6.69 0.46 16.44
CA SER A 99 -7.61 0.09 17.52
C SER A 99 -6.83 -0.30 18.77
N GLU A 100 -7.51 -0.79 19.81
CA GLU A 100 -6.87 -1.29 21.03
C GLU A 100 -5.95 -2.49 20.75
N ARG A 101 -6.36 -3.37 19.83
CA ARG A 101 -5.67 -4.64 19.59
C ARG A 101 -5.02 -4.75 18.21
N ILE A 102 -5.40 -3.92 17.25
CA ILE A 102 -4.90 -3.99 15.87
C ILE A 102 -4.41 -2.63 15.40
N GLU A 103 -3.23 -2.62 14.79
CA GLU A 103 -2.74 -1.50 13.99
C GLU A 103 -2.54 -1.97 12.54
N ILE A 104 -2.91 -1.13 11.57
CA ILE A 104 -2.69 -1.39 10.14
C ILE A 104 -1.69 -0.36 9.63
N PHE A 105 -0.74 -0.85 8.85
CA PHE A 105 0.26 -0.02 8.21
C PHE A 105 0.28 -0.26 6.71
N THR A 106 0.54 0.80 5.94
CA THR A 106 0.70 0.74 4.49
C THR A 106 2.06 1.31 4.11
N GLU A 107 2.81 0.55 3.32
CA GLU A 107 3.96 1.00 2.56
C GLU A 107 3.48 1.35 1.15
N SER A 108 3.76 2.57 0.69
CA SER A 108 3.52 2.97 -0.70
C SER A 108 4.84 3.25 -1.38
N MET A 109 5.15 2.50 -2.43
CA MET A 109 6.31 2.74 -3.27
C MET A 109 5.83 3.20 -4.64
N THR A 110 6.26 4.39 -5.04
CA THR A 110 5.99 4.96 -6.35
C THR A 110 7.26 4.85 -7.19
N GLN A 111 7.23 4.00 -8.23
CA GLN A 111 8.29 3.91 -9.22
C GLN A 111 7.88 4.73 -10.46
N GLN A 112 8.64 5.77 -10.76
CA GLN A 112 8.45 6.57 -11.97
C GLN A 112 9.44 6.09 -13.05
N ASN A 113 8.91 5.63 -14.18
CA ASN A 113 9.70 5.33 -15.36
C ASN A 113 9.96 6.63 -16.13
N ILE A 114 11.21 7.09 -16.09
CA ILE A 114 11.64 8.37 -16.69
C ILE A 114 11.53 8.34 -18.22
N GLY A 115 11.64 7.17 -18.86
CA GLY A 115 11.58 7.05 -20.32
C GLY A 115 10.17 7.08 -20.90
N THR A 116 9.17 6.59 -20.16
CA THR A 116 7.77 6.50 -20.63
C THR A 116 6.84 7.48 -19.93
N GLY A 117 7.30 8.15 -18.87
CA GLY A 117 6.46 8.97 -17.99
C GLY A 117 5.47 8.17 -17.13
N ALA A 118 5.46 6.84 -17.25
CA ALA A 118 4.58 5.97 -16.49
C ALA A 118 4.99 5.92 -15.02
N SER A 119 4.05 6.16 -14.12
CA SER A 119 4.24 6.00 -12.68
C SER A 119 3.45 4.80 -12.19
N PHE A 120 4.14 3.86 -11.54
CA PHE A 120 3.54 2.69 -10.92
C PHE A 120 3.65 2.84 -9.41
N THR A 121 2.50 2.90 -8.73
CA THR A 121 2.46 2.87 -7.27
C THR A 121 1.98 1.49 -6.83
N TRP A 122 2.78 0.77 -6.05
CA TRP A 122 2.32 -0.42 -5.35
C TRP A 122 2.19 -0.14 -3.85
N LYS A 123 1.12 -0.70 -3.28
CA LYS A 123 0.82 -0.62 -1.85
C LYS A 123 1.01 -2.01 -1.23
N LEU A 124 1.74 -2.06 -0.13
CA LEU A 124 1.91 -3.26 0.67
C LEU A 124 1.35 -2.97 2.07
N ASP A 125 0.39 -3.79 2.48
CA ASP A 125 -0.25 -3.65 3.78
C ASP A 125 0.35 -4.63 4.79
N TYR A 126 0.53 -4.14 6.01
CA TYR A 126 1.08 -4.81 7.17
C TYR A 126 0.16 -4.56 8.37
N TYR A 127 0.28 -5.40 9.40
CA TYR A 127 -0.49 -5.22 10.63
C TYR A 127 0.30 -5.65 11.86
N ARG A 128 -0.06 -5.09 13.00
CA ARG A 128 0.41 -5.48 14.33
C ARG A 128 -0.80 -5.86 15.17
N LYS A 129 -0.68 -6.96 15.92
CA LYS A 129 -1.70 -7.42 16.87
C LYS A 129 -1.15 -7.43 18.28
N ASP A 130 -1.90 -6.89 19.24
CA ASP A 130 -1.56 -6.86 20.67
C ASP A 130 -0.12 -6.36 20.93
N ASP A 131 0.27 -5.24 20.28
CA ASP A 131 1.63 -4.67 20.33
C ASP A 131 2.79 -5.62 19.94
N GLY A 132 2.48 -6.71 19.23
CA GLY A 132 3.45 -7.70 18.77
C GLY A 132 4.27 -7.27 17.55
N GLU A 133 4.83 -8.27 16.85
CA GLU A 133 5.58 -8.04 15.61
C GLU A 133 4.68 -7.53 14.48
N ILE A 134 5.20 -6.61 13.66
CA ILE A 134 4.55 -6.18 12.43
C ILE A 134 4.68 -7.28 11.38
N LYS A 135 3.54 -7.80 10.91
CA LYS A 135 3.48 -8.89 9.93
C LYS A 135 2.85 -8.41 8.62
N PRO A 136 3.24 -8.98 7.46
CA PRO A 136 2.53 -8.73 6.22
C PRO A 136 1.05 -9.14 6.33
N ALA A 137 0.14 -8.34 5.77
CA ALA A 137 -1.30 -8.64 5.69
C ALA A 137 -1.57 -9.77 4.67
N LYS A 138 -1.16 -10.99 5.02
CA LYS A 138 -1.33 -12.21 4.22
C LYS A 138 -2.17 -13.22 4.97
N TYR A 139 -2.99 -13.94 4.21
CA TYR A 139 -3.91 -14.96 4.74
C TYR A 139 -3.28 -15.90 5.78
N GLN A 140 -2.07 -16.41 5.54
CA GLN A 140 -1.42 -17.36 6.46
C GLN A 140 -1.16 -16.79 7.86
N PHE A 141 -0.79 -15.51 7.95
CA PHE A 141 -0.54 -14.85 9.23
C PHE A 141 -1.86 -14.43 9.86
N MET A 142 -2.72 -13.79 9.09
CA MET A 142 -4.02 -13.30 9.56
C MET A 142 -4.93 -14.43 10.02
N LYS A 143 -4.88 -15.61 9.38
CA LYS A 143 -5.67 -16.77 9.78
C LYS A 143 -5.32 -17.21 11.20
N HIS A 144 -4.05 -17.22 11.55
CA HIS A 144 -3.60 -17.60 12.88
C HIS A 144 -3.95 -16.53 13.89
N ASP A 145 -3.66 -15.26 13.57
CA ASP A 145 -3.76 -14.17 14.52
C ASP A 145 -5.22 -13.70 14.76
N LEU A 146 -6.12 -13.90 13.80
CA LEU A 146 -7.53 -13.48 13.89
C LEU A 146 -8.51 -14.64 14.13
N GLN A 147 -8.01 -15.85 14.40
CA GLN A 147 -8.87 -17.05 14.52
C GLN A 147 -9.90 -16.99 15.65
N ASP A 148 -9.64 -16.18 16.67
CA ASP A 148 -10.51 -15.98 17.84
C ASP A 148 -11.63 -14.96 17.58
N ASN A 149 -11.65 -14.27 16.44
CA ASN A 149 -12.73 -13.37 16.04
C ASN A 149 -13.50 -13.92 14.82
N ALA A 150 -14.76 -14.31 15.03
CA ALA A 150 -15.60 -14.90 13.99
C ALA A 150 -15.91 -13.94 12.82
N GLU A 151 -16.02 -12.64 13.10
CA GLU A 151 -16.31 -11.62 12.08
C GLU A 151 -15.09 -11.37 11.18
N SER A 152 -13.91 -11.18 11.76
CA SER A 152 -12.65 -11.11 11.02
C SER A 152 -12.45 -12.33 10.13
N MET A 153 -12.74 -13.52 10.65
CA MET A 153 -12.64 -14.77 9.89
C MET A 153 -13.62 -14.86 8.71
N LYS A 154 -14.77 -14.20 8.76
CA LYS A 154 -15.73 -14.12 7.65
C LYS A 154 -15.13 -13.35 6.46
N PHE A 155 -14.55 -12.19 6.71
CA PHE A 155 -13.89 -11.40 5.66
C PHE A 155 -12.62 -12.09 5.15
N LEU A 156 -11.84 -12.68 6.04
CA LEU A 156 -10.63 -13.42 5.67
C LEU A 156 -10.93 -14.61 4.76
N LYS A 157 -12.03 -15.34 5.00
CA LYS A 157 -12.50 -16.42 4.11
C LYS A 157 -12.88 -15.91 2.73
N LYS A 158 -13.57 -14.76 2.63
CA LYS A 158 -13.90 -14.14 1.32
C LYS A 158 -12.64 -13.81 0.53
N ALA A 159 -11.64 -13.22 1.18
CA ALA A 159 -10.36 -12.94 0.54
C ALA A 159 -9.66 -14.21 0.06
N ASN A 160 -9.75 -15.31 0.83
CA ASN A 160 -9.21 -16.60 0.41
C ASN A 160 -9.96 -17.23 -0.76
N THR A 161 -11.29 -17.14 -0.78
CA THR A 161 -12.09 -17.59 -1.93
C THR A 161 -11.71 -16.84 -3.19
N ALA A 162 -11.50 -15.52 -3.10
CA ALA A 162 -11.00 -14.71 -4.21
C ALA A 162 -9.61 -15.18 -4.69
N LYS A 163 -8.70 -15.49 -3.77
CA LYS A 163 -7.37 -16.05 -4.09
C LYS A 163 -7.48 -17.40 -4.81
N ILE A 164 -8.37 -18.28 -4.36
CA ILE A 164 -8.57 -19.60 -4.98
C ILE A 164 -9.18 -19.43 -6.38
N ALA A 165 -10.19 -18.58 -6.54
CA ALA A 165 -10.78 -18.28 -7.85
C ALA A 165 -9.72 -17.74 -8.83
N GLN A 166 -8.86 -16.83 -8.37
CA GLN A 166 -7.74 -16.32 -9.16
C GLN A 166 -6.79 -17.45 -9.60
N LEU A 167 -6.46 -18.39 -8.71
CA LEU A 167 -5.60 -19.53 -9.04
C LEU A 167 -6.24 -20.45 -10.09
N ILE A 168 -7.53 -20.76 -9.95
CA ILE A 168 -8.28 -21.59 -10.90
C ILE A 168 -8.31 -20.92 -12.27
N LEU A 169 -8.63 -19.62 -12.32
CA LEU A 169 -8.69 -18.86 -13.57
C LEU A 169 -7.32 -18.76 -14.25
N TYR A 170 -6.24 -18.63 -13.49
CA TYR A 170 -4.89 -18.71 -14.05
C TYR A 170 -4.60 -20.10 -14.64
N GLY A 171 -4.92 -21.17 -13.92
CA GLY A 171 -4.75 -22.53 -14.42
C GLY A 171 -5.52 -22.77 -15.72
N ALA A 172 -6.78 -22.33 -15.77
CA ALA A 172 -7.60 -22.39 -16.98
C ALA A 172 -7.00 -21.55 -18.13
N GLY A 173 -6.57 -20.32 -17.84
CA GLY A 173 -5.96 -19.41 -18.82
C GLY A 173 -4.69 -19.98 -19.45
N VAL A 174 -3.81 -20.60 -18.64
CA VAL A 174 -2.62 -21.32 -19.15
C VAL A 174 -3.03 -22.46 -20.06
N GLY A 175 -4.04 -23.25 -19.68
CA GLY A 175 -4.58 -24.32 -20.53
C GLY A 175 -5.10 -23.82 -21.87
N PHE A 176 -5.86 -22.71 -21.88
CA PHE A 176 -6.36 -22.08 -23.09
C PHE A 176 -5.25 -21.54 -23.99
N LEU A 177 -4.19 -20.93 -23.42
CA LEU A 177 -3.05 -20.47 -24.19
C LEU A 177 -2.28 -21.63 -24.84
N ILE A 178 -2.00 -22.71 -24.09
CA ILE A 178 -1.31 -23.88 -24.63
C ILE A 178 -2.12 -24.48 -25.77
N ASN A 179 -3.44 -24.63 -25.61
CA ASN A 179 -4.31 -25.15 -26.66
C ASN A 179 -4.34 -24.22 -27.90
N GLY A 180 -4.44 -22.91 -27.69
CA GLY A 180 -4.41 -21.93 -28.77
C GLY A 180 -3.09 -21.96 -29.56
N ILE A 181 -1.96 -22.05 -28.88
CA ILE A 181 -0.64 -22.19 -29.52
C ILE A 181 -0.52 -23.52 -30.27
N ALA A 182 -1.01 -24.62 -29.69
CA ALA A 182 -1.02 -25.92 -30.35
C ALA A 182 -1.88 -25.94 -31.62
N GLN A 183 -3.00 -25.21 -31.63
CA GLN A 183 -3.83 -25.05 -32.83
C GLN A 183 -3.08 -24.28 -33.93
N PHE A 184 -2.42 -23.17 -33.59
CA PHE A 184 -1.58 -22.41 -34.53
C PHE A 184 -0.39 -23.22 -35.07
N ALA A 185 0.19 -24.12 -34.27
CA ALA A 185 1.31 -24.96 -34.69
C ALA A 185 0.91 -26.11 -35.63
N ASN A 186 -0.37 -26.49 -35.64
CA ASN A 186 -0.92 -27.55 -36.49
C ASN A 186 -1.65 -26.99 -37.73
N GLU A 187 -1.66 -25.67 -37.94
CA GLU A 187 -2.16 -25.07 -39.17
C GLU A 187 -1.13 -25.33 -40.30
N ASP A 188 -1.54 -26.10 -41.31
CA ASP A 188 -0.70 -26.40 -42.47
C ASP A 188 -0.25 -25.10 -43.16
N PRO A 189 1.04 -24.98 -43.54
CA PRO A 189 1.50 -23.82 -44.28
C PRO A 189 0.75 -23.72 -45.62
N PRO A 190 0.27 -22.53 -46.01
CA PRO A 190 -0.51 -22.38 -47.23
C PRO A 190 0.29 -22.84 -48.46
N PRO A 191 -0.34 -23.51 -49.44
CA PRO A 191 0.35 -23.99 -50.63
C PRO A 191 0.98 -22.83 -51.40
N PRO A 192 2.19 -23.02 -51.98
CA PRO A 192 2.89 -21.95 -52.67
C PRO A 192 2.09 -21.53 -53.91
N GLY A 193 1.56 -20.30 -53.90
CA GLY A 193 0.81 -19.70 -55.02
C GLY A 193 -0.66 -19.35 -54.73
N GLY A 194 -1.18 -19.66 -53.54
CA GLY A 194 -2.53 -19.23 -53.15
C GLY A 194 -2.56 -17.78 -52.66
N SER A 195 -3.15 -16.88 -53.44
CA SER A 195 -3.53 -15.55 -52.95
C SER A 195 -4.68 -15.68 -51.96
N THR A 196 -4.39 -15.78 -50.66
CA THR A 196 -5.40 -15.69 -49.61
C THR A 196 -5.16 -14.44 -48.77
N SER A 197 -6.02 -13.45 -48.98
CA SER A 197 -6.28 -12.34 -48.06
C SER A 197 -6.98 -12.86 -46.79
N SER A 198 -6.38 -13.83 -46.11
CA SER A 198 -6.85 -14.31 -44.81
C SER A 198 -6.00 -13.61 -43.76
N SER A 199 -6.52 -12.51 -43.22
CA SER A 199 -5.99 -11.93 -41.98
C SER A 199 -5.86 -13.06 -40.95
N PRO A 200 -4.74 -13.15 -40.20
CA PRO A 200 -4.54 -14.23 -39.24
C PRO A 200 -5.73 -14.27 -38.27
N SER A 201 -6.49 -15.36 -38.29
CA SER A 201 -7.64 -15.53 -37.41
C SER A 201 -7.14 -15.86 -36.01
N VAL A 202 -7.21 -14.88 -35.11
CA VAL A 202 -6.82 -15.09 -33.71
C VAL A 202 -7.74 -16.15 -33.10
N SER A 203 -7.17 -17.30 -32.70
CA SER A 203 -7.94 -18.39 -32.07
C SER A 203 -8.71 -17.85 -30.85
N PRO A 204 -10.03 -18.15 -30.71
CA PRO A 204 -10.82 -17.78 -29.53
C PRO A 204 -10.19 -18.24 -28.21
N SER A 205 -9.46 -19.36 -28.23
CA SER A 205 -8.70 -19.88 -27.07
C SER A 205 -7.59 -18.92 -26.64
N LEU A 206 -6.93 -18.25 -27.59
CA LEU A 206 -5.89 -17.26 -27.31
C LEU A 206 -6.50 -16.00 -26.65
N ILE A 207 -7.67 -15.56 -27.12
CA ILE A 207 -8.40 -14.41 -26.57
C ILE A 207 -8.88 -14.71 -25.14
N LEU A 208 -9.47 -15.90 -24.92
CA LEU A 208 -9.89 -16.35 -23.60
C LEU A 208 -8.69 -16.52 -22.65
N GLY A 209 -7.57 -17.04 -23.17
CA GLY A 209 -6.30 -17.10 -22.46
C GLY A 209 -5.85 -15.73 -21.97
N LEU A 210 -5.76 -14.73 -22.87
CA LEU A 210 -5.41 -13.35 -22.51
C LEU A 210 -6.41 -12.71 -21.54
N GLY A 211 -7.71 -12.96 -21.70
CA GLY A 211 -8.74 -12.49 -20.78
C GLY A 211 -8.52 -12.99 -19.34
N CYS A 212 -8.05 -14.22 -19.17
CA CYS A 212 -7.71 -14.78 -17.86
C CYS A 212 -6.51 -14.06 -17.20
N PHE A 213 -5.62 -13.43 -17.97
CA PHE A 213 -4.50 -12.64 -17.42
C PHE A 213 -4.94 -11.29 -16.87
N LEU A 214 -6.12 -10.79 -17.22
CA LEU A 214 -6.69 -9.55 -16.67
C LEU A 214 -7.40 -9.76 -15.32
N VAL A 215 -7.73 -11.01 -14.98
CA VAL A 215 -8.40 -11.40 -13.73
C VAL A 215 -7.76 -10.81 -12.46
N PRO A 216 -6.42 -10.79 -12.28
CA PRO A 216 -5.79 -10.19 -11.11
C PRO A 216 -6.11 -8.70 -10.94
N LEU A 217 -6.24 -7.96 -12.03
CA LEU A 217 -6.54 -6.53 -11.97
C LEU A 217 -7.94 -6.28 -11.39
N ILE A 218 -8.87 -7.22 -11.60
CA ILE A 218 -10.24 -7.15 -11.11
C ILE A 218 -10.34 -7.70 -9.67
N ILE A 219 -9.68 -8.83 -9.39
CA ILE A 219 -9.83 -9.55 -8.12
C ILE A 219 -8.95 -8.97 -7.01
N ASN A 220 -7.73 -8.50 -7.31
CA ASN A 220 -6.79 -8.04 -6.29
C ASN A 220 -7.32 -6.89 -5.41
N PRO A 221 -8.02 -5.86 -5.95
CA PRO A 221 -8.58 -4.79 -5.13
C PRO A 221 -9.59 -5.32 -4.11
N SER A 222 -10.53 -6.18 -4.54
CA SER A 222 -11.53 -6.77 -3.65
C SER A 222 -10.88 -7.68 -2.58
N LYS A 223 -9.84 -8.42 -2.95
CA LYS A 223 -9.08 -9.25 -2.01
C LYS A 223 -8.40 -8.41 -0.93
N GLN A 224 -7.72 -7.32 -1.32
CA GLN A 224 -7.07 -6.40 -0.38
C GLN A 224 -8.10 -5.76 0.55
N ASP A 225 -9.21 -5.26 0.02
CA ASP A 225 -10.31 -4.69 0.79
C ASP A 225 -10.87 -5.68 1.84
N ASN A 226 -11.02 -6.96 1.49
CA ASN A 226 -11.45 -7.96 2.46
C ASN A 226 -10.39 -8.27 3.53
N PHE A 227 -9.08 -8.12 3.25
CA PHE A 227 -8.05 -8.23 4.29
C PHE A 227 -8.11 -7.04 5.26
N ILE A 228 -8.25 -5.82 4.74
CA ILE A 228 -8.39 -4.63 5.59
C ILE A 228 -9.65 -4.74 6.47
N LYS A 229 -10.79 -5.09 5.89
CA LYS A 229 -12.04 -5.32 6.65
C LYS A 229 -11.91 -6.42 7.70
N ALA A 230 -11.13 -7.46 7.45
CA ALA A 230 -10.87 -8.50 8.45
C ALA A 230 -10.10 -7.95 9.66
N LEU A 231 -9.15 -7.03 9.44
CA LEU A 231 -8.38 -6.39 10.50
C LEU A 231 -9.22 -5.36 11.27
N GLU A 232 -10.00 -4.55 10.56
CA GLU A 232 -10.88 -3.52 11.15
C GLU A 232 -12.01 -4.13 12.00
N SER A 233 -12.53 -5.30 11.62
CA SER A 233 -13.57 -6.03 12.37
C SER A 233 -13.08 -6.72 13.64
N TYR A 234 -11.77 -6.67 13.93
CA TYR A 234 -11.19 -7.26 15.13
C TYR A 234 -11.30 -6.35 16.38
N GLN A 235 -11.92 -5.18 16.24
CA GLN A 235 -12.17 -4.24 17.35
C GLN A 235 -13.02 -4.85 18.48
#